data_AF-A0A932M2U7-F1
#
_entry.id   AF-A0A932M2U7-F1
#
_cell.length_a   1.000
_cell.length_b   1.000
_cell.length_c   1.000
_cell.angle_alpha   90.00
_cell.angle_beta   90.00
_cell.angle_gamma   90.00
#
_symmetry.space_group_name_H-M   'P 1'
#
loop_
_entity.id
_entity.type
_entity.pdbx_description
1 polymer ?
#
loop_
_entity_poly.entity_id
_entity_poly.type
_entity_poly.pdbx_seq_one_letter_code
_entity_poly.pdbx_strand_id
1 'polypeptide(L)'
;VKKVSDICRHHKIFLLLDATRVSENALFIKEREKGYGRKPLAVIIKEICSLTDGCTMSSKKDHYVNIGGFLATRNTALFQKAKELDVLYEGFPTYGGMAGRDMEALAVGIRESAEESYVSHYIGQVKFLQRKLRDLGIPVAEPPGAHAVFVDAKRFLPHIPQKQFPAQTLAAEIYAEGGVRTMERGIVSGQHGKEPYYGLELVRVTLPRRVYETAHLAYVAEVIAQVYERRHAIRGLRMTYAPKDLRFFQARFKRM
;
A
#
# COMPACT_ATOMS: atom_id res chain seq x y z
N VAL A 1 -2.04 -19.03 -2.37
CA VAL A 1 -0.59 -19.19 -2.68
C VAL A 1 -0.23 -20.63 -3.06
N LYS A 2 -0.52 -21.64 -2.23
CA LYS A 2 -0.17 -23.06 -2.49
C LYS A 2 -0.52 -23.55 -3.90
N LYS A 3 -1.80 -23.46 -4.30
CA LYS A 3 -2.25 -23.85 -5.65
C LYS A 3 -1.50 -23.16 -6.80
N VAL A 4 -1.18 -21.88 -6.65
CA VAL A 4 -0.41 -21.13 -7.67
C VAL A 4 1.02 -21.64 -7.74
N SER A 5 1.65 -21.87 -6.58
CA SER A 5 2.98 -22.50 -6.49
C SER A 5 3.01 -23.87 -7.17
N ASP A 6 2.00 -24.71 -6.93
CA ASP A 6 1.91 -26.05 -7.52
C ASP A 6 1.79 -26.00 -9.05
N ILE A 7 0.94 -25.11 -9.58
CA ILE A 7 0.80 -24.89 -11.04
C ILE A 7 2.12 -24.38 -11.62
N CYS A 8 2.74 -23.37 -11.02
CA CYS A 8 4.02 -22.83 -11.47
C CYS A 8 5.11 -23.90 -11.50
N ARG A 9 5.20 -24.73 -10.44
CA ARG A 9 6.16 -25.85 -10.38
C ARG A 9 5.89 -26.89 -11.46
N HIS A 10 4.64 -27.28 -11.67
CA HIS A 10 4.26 -28.24 -12.70
C HIS A 10 4.67 -27.76 -14.10
N HIS A 11 4.46 -26.47 -14.40
CA HIS A 11 4.81 -25.88 -15.69
C HIS A 11 6.23 -25.28 -15.74
N LYS A 12 7.05 -25.43 -14.69
CA LYS A 12 8.40 -24.86 -14.59
C LYS A 12 8.43 -23.33 -14.81
N ILE A 13 7.40 -22.64 -14.35
CA ILE A 13 7.28 -21.17 -14.38
C ILE A 13 7.86 -20.60 -13.09
N PHE A 14 8.76 -19.63 -13.20
CA PHE A 14 9.37 -18.95 -12.05
C PHE A 14 8.34 -18.08 -11.32
N LEU A 15 8.17 -18.30 -10.02
CA LEU A 15 7.24 -17.57 -9.16
C LEU A 15 8.01 -16.62 -8.22
N LEU A 16 7.92 -15.32 -8.50
CA LEU A 16 8.51 -14.27 -7.66
C LEU A 16 7.46 -13.63 -6.76
N LEU A 17 7.74 -13.55 -5.45
CA LEU A 17 6.88 -12.87 -4.49
C LEU A 17 7.20 -11.38 -4.41
N ASP A 18 6.20 -10.50 -4.56
CA ASP A 18 6.32 -9.16 -3.98
C ASP A 18 6.02 -9.27 -2.48
N ALA A 19 7.07 -9.21 -1.67
CA ALA A 19 7.00 -9.44 -0.23
C ALA A 19 6.77 -8.15 0.57
N THR A 20 6.55 -7.00 -0.09
CA THR A 20 6.50 -5.66 0.52
C THR A 20 5.59 -5.56 1.76
N ARG A 21 4.51 -6.35 1.82
CA ARG A 21 3.56 -6.42 2.95
C ARG A 21 3.28 -7.85 3.44
N VAL A 22 4.31 -8.70 3.47
CA VAL A 22 4.16 -10.13 3.80
C VAL A 22 3.72 -10.39 5.24
N SER A 23 4.12 -9.54 6.19
CA SER A 23 3.81 -9.69 7.62
C SER A 23 2.34 -9.36 7.88
N GLU A 24 1.84 -8.29 7.25
CA GLU A 24 0.42 -7.96 7.24
C GLU A 24 -0.43 -9.09 6.63
N ASN A 25 0.01 -9.64 5.50
CA ASN A 25 -0.68 -10.76 4.86
C ASN A 25 -0.67 -12.02 5.75
N ALA A 26 0.45 -12.31 6.41
CA ALA A 26 0.58 -13.42 7.34
C ALA A 26 -0.38 -13.30 8.54
N LEU A 27 -0.62 -12.08 9.03
CA LEU A 27 -1.59 -11.88 10.11
C LEU A 27 -3.02 -12.16 9.66
N PHE A 28 -3.40 -11.77 8.44
CA PHE A 28 -4.71 -12.15 7.90
C PHE A 28 -4.86 -13.67 7.71
N ILE A 29 -3.81 -14.37 7.27
CA ILE A 29 -3.81 -15.84 7.23
C ILE A 29 -4.03 -16.40 8.63
N LYS A 30 -3.30 -15.90 9.63
CA LYS A 30 -3.46 -16.31 11.03
C LYS A 30 -4.88 -16.12 11.54
N GLU A 31 -5.48 -14.96 11.29
CA GLU A 31 -6.83 -14.60 11.76
C GLU A 31 -7.94 -15.36 11.03
N ARG A 32 -7.77 -15.66 9.73
CA ARG A 32 -8.88 -16.05 8.85
C ARG A 32 -8.78 -17.47 8.29
N GLU A 33 -7.58 -18.05 8.19
CA GLU A 33 -7.41 -19.40 7.66
C GLU A 33 -7.41 -20.47 8.77
N LYS A 34 -8.28 -21.47 8.61
CA LYS A 34 -8.40 -22.60 9.54
C LYS A 34 -7.05 -23.31 9.70
N GLY A 35 -6.64 -23.54 10.95
CA GLY A 35 -5.38 -24.22 11.29
C GLY A 35 -4.16 -23.31 11.50
N TYR A 36 -4.28 -22.00 11.27
CA TYR A 36 -3.18 -21.05 11.46
C TYR A 36 -3.26 -20.24 12.77
N GLY A 37 -4.41 -20.19 13.45
CA GLY A 37 -4.63 -19.31 14.61
C GLY A 37 -3.63 -19.46 15.77
N ARG A 38 -2.99 -20.62 15.94
CA ARG A 38 -1.96 -20.85 16.97
C ARG A 38 -0.52 -20.81 16.45
N LYS A 39 -0.30 -20.67 15.14
CA LYS A 39 1.05 -20.62 14.57
C LYS A 39 1.69 -19.26 14.87
N PRO A 40 2.99 -19.21 15.23
CA PRO A 40 3.73 -17.95 15.31
C PRO A 40 3.74 -17.25 13.95
N LEU A 41 3.65 -15.92 13.94
CA LEU A 41 3.59 -15.15 12.70
C LEU A 41 4.81 -15.40 11.80
N ALA A 42 6.00 -15.49 12.38
CA ALA A 42 7.24 -15.87 11.68
C ALA A 42 7.14 -17.19 10.89
N VAL A 43 6.44 -18.19 11.44
CA VAL A 43 6.24 -19.49 10.77
C VAL A 43 5.36 -19.33 9.54
N ILE A 44 4.33 -18.50 9.63
CA ILE A 44 3.42 -18.22 8.51
C ILE A 44 4.15 -17.44 7.41
N ILE A 45 4.92 -16.42 7.77
CA ILE A 45 5.77 -15.65 6.84
C ILE A 45 6.73 -16.59 6.11
N LYS A 46 7.44 -17.45 6.86
CA LYS A 46 8.36 -18.44 6.28
C LYS A 46 7.64 -19.43 5.36
N GLU A 47 6.42 -19.85 5.72
CA GLU A 47 5.60 -20.72 4.87
C GLU A 47 5.26 -20.03 3.55
N ILE A 48 4.82 -18.76 3.56
CA ILE A 48 4.56 -17.98 2.34
C ILE A 48 5.82 -17.92 1.46
N CYS A 49 6.97 -17.55 2.02
CA CYS A 49 8.23 -17.45 1.29
C CYS A 49 8.79 -18.81 0.82
N SER A 50 8.35 -19.92 1.41
CA SER A 50 8.72 -21.28 0.98
C SER A 50 7.96 -21.73 -0.28
N LEU A 51 6.86 -21.05 -0.63
CA LEU A 51 6.03 -21.35 -1.78
C LEU A 51 6.49 -20.63 -3.05
N THR A 52 7.53 -19.79 -2.99
CA THR A 52 8.04 -19.02 -4.12
C THR A 52 9.53 -19.25 -4.34
N ASP A 53 10.00 -18.94 -5.55
CA ASP A 53 11.41 -19.14 -5.96
C ASP A 53 12.31 -17.99 -5.52
N GLY A 54 11.72 -16.85 -5.18
CA GLY A 54 12.37 -15.67 -4.64
C GLY A 54 11.37 -14.61 -4.22
N CYS A 55 11.87 -13.45 -3.81
CA CYS A 55 11.06 -12.27 -3.56
C CYS A 55 11.80 -10.97 -3.87
N THR A 56 11.03 -9.94 -4.21
CA THR A 56 11.44 -8.55 -4.08
C THR A 56 10.80 -7.99 -2.80
N MET A 57 11.57 -7.19 -2.07
CA MET A 57 11.11 -6.60 -0.83
C MET A 57 11.43 -5.10 -0.83
N SER A 58 10.40 -4.27 -0.70
CA SER A 58 10.61 -2.91 -0.24
C SER A 58 10.47 -2.83 1.26
N SER A 59 11.60 -2.76 1.96
CA SER A 59 11.64 -2.75 3.43
C SER A 59 11.09 -1.48 4.06
N LYS A 60 10.87 -0.43 3.26
CA LYS A 60 10.17 0.82 3.63
C LYS A 60 8.73 0.63 4.11
N LYS A 61 8.24 -0.62 4.18
CA LYS A 61 6.89 -1.00 4.55
C LYS A 61 6.93 -1.85 5.82
N ASP A 62 6.88 -3.17 5.71
CA ASP A 62 6.71 -4.06 6.87
C ASP A 62 7.89 -4.08 7.82
N HIS A 63 9.10 -3.73 7.38
CA HIS A 63 10.31 -3.75 8.21
C HIS A 63 10.55 -2.45 8.99
N TYR A 64 9.58 -1.54 9.04
CA TYR A 64 9.64 -0.32 9.88
C TYR A 64 10.87 0.60 9.67
N VAL A 65 11.51 0.54 8.50
CA VAL A 65 12.67 1.38 8.14
C VAL A 65 12.29 2.49 7.17
N ASN A 66 13.08 3.57 7.15
CA ASN A 66 12.84 4.71 6.27
C ASN A 66 13.33 4.48 4.83
N ILE A 67 14.35 3.64 4.65
CA ILE A 67 14.95 3.28 3.36
C ILE A 67 15.31 1.78 3.34
N GLY A 68 15.64 1.27 2.15
CA GLY A 68 16.13 -0.10 1.98
C GLY A 68 15.13 -1.06 1.33
N GLY A 69 15.70 -2.14 0.81
CA GLY A 69 15.02 -3.21 0.10
C GLY A 69 16.03 -4.30 -0.27
N PHE A 70 15.53 -5.43 -0.76
CA PHE A 70 16.40 -6.52 -1.20
C PHE A 70 15.69 -7.43 -2.19
N LEU A 71 16.51 -8.15 -2.97
CA LEU A 71 16.13 -9.33 -3.73
C LEU A 71 16.61 -10.57 -2.98
N ALA A 72 15.72 -11.55 -2.79
CA ALA A 72 16.11 -12.89 -2.34
C ALA A 72 15.71 -13.91 -3.40
N THR A 73 16.56 -14.90 -3.67
CA THR A 73 16.27 -15.95 -4.65
C THR A 73 16.92 -17.27 -4.26
N ARG A 74 16.29 -18.38 -4.62
CA ARG A 74 16.86 -19.73 -4.52
C ARG A 74 17.60 -20.15 -5.80
N ASN A 75 17.46 -19.36 -6.87
CA ASN A 75 18.06 -19.65 -8.16
C ASN A 75 19.46 -19.03 -8.26
N THR A 76 20.49 -19.87 -8.25
CA THR A 76 21.89 -19.45 -8.32
C THR A 76 22.23 -18.68 -9.60
N ALA A 77 21.66 -19.06 -10.75
CA ALA A 77 21.92 -18.36 -12.02
C ALA A 77 21.32 -16.95 -12.02
N LEU A 78 20.11 -16.80 -11.47
CA LEU A 78 19.49 -15.48 -11.27
C LEU A 78 20.30 -14.64 -10.29
N PHE A 79 20.79 -15.24 -9.20
CA PHE A 79 21.64 -14.55 -8.23
C PHE A 79 22.91 -13.98 -8.85
N GLN A 80 23.61 -14.74 -9.72
CA GLN A 80 24.81 -14.22 -10.39
C GLN A 80 24.48 -13.01 -11.28
N LYS A 81 23.45 -13.13 -12.14
CA LYS A 81 23.01 -12.02 -13.00
C LYS A 81 22.53 -10.80 -12.20
N ALA A 82 21.82 -11.03 -11.09
CA ALA A 82 21.37 -9.96 -10.22
C ALA A 82 22.54 -9.17 -9.63
N LYS A 83 23.62 -9.84 -9.18
CA LYS A 83 24.82 -9.15 -8.69
C LYS A 83 25.50 -8.29 -9.76
N GLU A 84 25.55 -8.77 -11.00
CA GLU A 84 26.12 -8.00 -12.11
C GLU A 84 25.34 -6.70 -12.35
N LEU A 85 24.00 -6.78 -12.33
CA LEU A 85 23.13 -5.61 -12.48
C LEU A 85 23.14 -4.70 -11.24
N ASP A 86 23.23 -5.27 -10.04
CA ASP A 86 23.26 -4.52 -8.78
C ASP A 86 24.42 -3.52 -8.76
N VAL A 87 25.60 -3.94 -9.22
CA VAL A 87 26.79 -3.08 -9.35
C VAL A 87 26.56 -1.90 -10.29
N LEU A 88 25.76 -2.07 -11.35
CA LEU A 88 25.50 -1.03 -12.34
C LEU A 88 24.49 0.02 -11.84
N TYR A 89 23.53 -0.37 -11.01
CA TYR A 89 22.38 0.48 -10.67
C TYR A 89 22.32 0.92 -9.21
N GLU A 90 22.78 0.11 -8.26
CA GLU A 90 22.57 0.32 -6.82
C GLU A 90 23.90 0.40 -6.05
N GLY A 91 24.81 -0.55 -6.29
CA GLY A 91 26.10 -0.65 -5.60
C GLY A 91 26.66 -2.07 -5.54
N PHE A 92 27.71 -2.29 -4.75
CA PHE A 92 28.29 -3.64 -4.61
C PHE A 92 27.33 -4.58 -3.85
N PRO A 93 27.29 -5.91 -4.15
CA PRO A 93 26.31 -6.83 -3.56
C PRO A 93 26.32 -6.97 -2.03
N THR A 94 27.35 -6.45 -1.34
CA THR A 94 27.41 -6.43 0.13
C THR A 94 26.72 -5.22 0.76
N TYR A 95 26.29 -4.22 -0.03
CA TYR A 95 25.55 -3.06 0.48
C TYR A 95 24.41 -2.60 -0.42
N GLY A 96 24.42 -2.84 -1.74
CA GLY A 96 23.29 -2.60 -2.65
C GLY A 96 22.67 -1.20 -2.51
N GLY A 97 23.51 -0.16 -2.50
CA GLY A 97 23.08 1.24 -2.36
C GLY A 97 22.65 1.68 -0.95
N MET A 98 22.75 0.81 0.06
CA MET A 98 22.41 1.14 1.46
C MET A 98 23.66 1.49 2.28
N ALA A 99 23.55 2.45 3.20
CA ALA A 99 24.59 2.64 4.21
C ALA A 99 24.58 1.45 5.18
N GLY A 100 25.73 1.12 5.79
CA GLY A 100 25.83 0.01 6.75
C GLY A 100 24.81 0.08 7.89
N ARG A 101 24.54 1.29 8.41
CA ARG A 101 23.51 1.52 9.44
C ARG A 101 22.09 1.23 8.97
N ASP A 102 21.79 1.44 7.68
CA ASP A 102 20.46 1.17 7.12
C ASP A 102 20.24 -0.35 6.97
N MET A 103 21.31 -1.10 6.64
CA MET A 103 21.28 -2.57 6.66
C MET A 103 21.07 -3.13 8.07
N GLU A 104 21.71 -2.52 9.08
CA GLU A 104 21.51 -2.92 10.48
C GLU A 104 20.07 -2.63 10.94
N ALA A 105 19.56 -1.43 10.67
CA ALA A 105 18.17 -1.07 10.97
C ALA A 105 17.18 -2.01 10.26
N LEU A 106 17.49 -2.42 9.01
CA LEU A 106 16.72 -3.41 8.27
C LEU A 106 16.75 -4.78 8.94
N ALA A 107 17.91 -5.26 9.38
CA ALA A 107 18.04 -6.55 10.05
C ALA A 107 17.22 -6.61 11.35
N VAL A 108 17.19 -5.52 12.11
CA VAL A 108 16.30 -5.35 13.28
C VAL A 108 14.84 -5.34 12.84
N GLY A 109 14.50 -4.53 11.84
CA GLY A 109 13.15 -4.37 11.30
C GLY A 109 12.52 -5.67 10.77
N ILE A 110 13.31 -6.57 10.17
CA ILE A 110 12.87 -7.90 9.74
C ILE A 110 12.43 -8.76 10.93
N ARG A 111 13.11 -8.65 12.08
CA ARG A 111 12.73 -9.39 13.29
C ARG A 111 11.45 -8.80 13.88
N GLU A 112 11.40 -7.47 14.01
CA GLU A 112 10.22 -6.77 14.52
C GLU A 112 8.98 -7.00 13.66
N SER A 113 9.12 -7.17 12.34
CA SER A 113 7.97 -7.42 11.46
C SER A 113 7.33 -8.79 11.66
N ALA A 114 8.03 -9.72 12.32
CA ALA A 114 7.47 -11.01 12.69
C ALA A 114 6.80 -11.01 14.08
N GLU A 115 6.83 -9.88 14.81
CA GLU A 115 6.18 -9.73 16.10
C GLU A 115 4.68 -9.46 15.93
N GLU A 116 3.85 -10.41 16.37
CA GLU A 116 2.41 -10.37 16.16
C GLU A 116 1.73 -9.16 16.80
N SER A 117 2.19 -8.74 17.98
CA SER A 117 1.64 -7.59 18.70
C SER A 117 1.80 -6.29 17.91
N TYR A 118 2.95 -6.09 17.26
CA TYR A 118 3.22 -4.90 16.44
C TYR A 118 2.36 -4.87 15.18
N VAL A 119 2.29 -5.99 14.46
CA VAL A 119 1.49 -6.09 13.23
C VAL A 119 -0.01 -5.96 13.54
N SER A 120 -0.47 -6.62 14.61
CA SER A 120 -1.87 -6.57 15.06
C SER A 120 -2.29 -5.17 15.48
N HIS A 121 -1.46 -4.47 16.26
CA HIS A 121 -1.72 -3.10 16.65
C HIS A 121 -1.86 -2.18 15.43
N TYR A 122 -0.95 -2.28 14.46
CA TYR A 122 -0.99 -1.46 13.24
C TYR A 122 -2.24 -1.73 12.39
N ILE A 123 -2.58 -2.99 12.14
CA ILE A 123 -3.82 -3.31 11.41
C ILE A 123 -5.06 -2.88 12.21
N GLY A 124 -4.99 -2.95 13.54
CA GLY A 124 -6.03 -2.45 14.45
C GLY A 124 -6.31 -0.96 14.26
N GLN A 125 -5.28 -0.14 14.06
CA GLN A 125 -5.42 1.29 13.74
C GLN A 125 -6.17 1.51 12.41
N VAL A 126 -5.86 0.73 11.38
CA VAL A 126 -6.58 0.81 10.09
C VAL A 126 -8.04 0.40 10.25
N LYS A 127 -8.30 -0.71 10.96
CA LYS A 127 -9.66 -1.17 11.30
C LYS A 127 -10.43 -0.11 12.11
N PHE A 128 -9.78 0.58 13.04
CA PHE A 128 -10.37 1.67 13.82
C PHE A 128 -10.81 2.84 12.93
N LEU A 129 -9.90 3.36 12.09
CA LEU A 129 -10.22 4.48 11.19
C LEU A 129 -11.36 4.12 10.23
N GLN A 130 -11.33 2.92 9.63
CA GLN A 130 -12.38 2.49 8.72
C GLN A 130 -13.75 2.43 9.42
N ARG A 131 -13.80 1.88 10.64
CA ARG A 131 -15.02 1.81 11.43
C ARG A 131 -15.58 3.21 11.70
N LYS A 132 -14.74 4.15 12.16
CA LYS A 132 -15.17 5.53 12.44
C LYS A 132 -15.74 6.21 11.21
N LEU A 133 -15.10 6.03 10.04
CA LEU A 133 -15.61 6.59 8.77
C LEU A 133 -16.96 5.96 8.38
N ARG A 134 -17.10 4.64 8.52
CA ARG A 134 -18.35 3.94 8.19
C ARG A 134 -19.50 4.34 9.10
N ASP A 135 -19.23 4.47 10.40
CA ASP A 135 -20.24 4.88 11.40
C ASP A 135 -20.74 6.31 11.11
N LEU A 136 -19.94 7.13 10.41
CA LEU A 136 -20.30 8.45 9.89
C LEU A 136 -20.96 8.42 8.49
N GLY A 137 -21.26 7.24 7.95
CA GLY A 137 -21.90 7.05 6.65
C GLY A 137 -20.95 7.25 5.44
N ILE A 138 -19.65 7.41 5.66
CA ILE A 138 -18.68 7.66 4.58
C ILE A 138 -18.42 6.36 3.82
N PRO A 139 -18.54 6.35 2.48
CA PRO A 139 -18.37 5.15 1.69
C PRO A 139 -16.89 4.76 1.62
N VAL A 140 -16.56 3.59 2.16
CA VAL A 140 -15.20 3.01 2.16
C VAL A 140 -15.22 1.61 1.55
N ALA A 141 -14.08 1.18 1.00
CA ALA A 141 -13.89 -0.18 0.51
C ALA A 141 -13.89 -1.16 1.70
N GLU A 142 -14.53 -2.32 1.51
CA GLU A 142 -14.65 -3.38 2.52
C GLU A 142 -14.25 -4.75 1.94
N PRO A 143 -13.70 -5.67 2.76
CA PRO A 143 -13.27 -5.50 4.16
C PRO A 143 -12.03 -4.58 4.30
N PRO A 144 -11.65 -4.13 5.52
CA PRO A 144 -10.45 -3.32 5.70
C PRO A 144 -9.21 -4.07 5.21
N GLY A 145 -8.40 -3.36 4.43
CA GLY A 145 -7.01 -3.75 4.17
C GLY A 145 -6.14 -3.56 5.41
N ALA A 146 -4.87 -3.91 5.28
CA ALA A 146 -3.92 -3.84 6.41
C ALA A 146 -3.22 -2.49 6.59
N HIS A 147 -3.06 -1.70 5.51
CA HIS A 147 -2.15 -0.54 5.51
C HIS A 147 -2.84 0.81 5.27
N ALA A 148 -4.12 0.79 4.88
CA ALA A 148 -4.85 1.97 4.49
C ALA A 148 -6.36 1.75 4.53
N VAL A 149 -7.09 2.84 4.71
CA VAL A 149 -8.52 2.91 4.39
C VAL A 149 -8.68 3.55 3.02
N PHE A 150 -9.55 2.96 2.18
CA PHE A 150 -9.83 3.47 0.85
C PHE A 150 -11.25 4.03 0.83
N VAL A 151 -11.37 5.34 0.65
CA VAL A 151 -12.67 6.02 0.50
C VAL A 151 -13.09 5.92 -0.97
N ASP A 152 -14.32 5.48 -1.22
CA ASP A 152 -14.89 5.39 -2.57
C ASP A 152 -15.33 6.79 -3.03
N ALA A 153 -14.54 7.41 -3.90
CA ALA A 153 -14.77 8.78 -4.32
C ALA A 153 -15.97 8.93 -5.26
N LYS A 154 -16.35 7.87 -6.00
CA LYS A 154 -17.57 7.89 -6.84
C LYS A 154 -18.83 7.94 -5.98
N ARG A 155 -18.84 7.17 -4.88
CA ARG A 155 -19.96 7.22 -3.91
C ARG A 155 -19.91 8.47 -3.02
N PHE A 156 -18.73 9.01 -2.76
CA PHE A 156 -18.56 10.24 -1.99
C PHE A 156 -19.01 11.48 -2.77
N LEU A 157 -18.68 11.57 -4.07
CA LEU A 157 -18.97 12.70 -4.95
C LEU A 157 -19.74 12.24 -6.20
N PRO A 158 -20.98 11.74 -6.07
CA PRO A 158 -21.69 11.06 -7.17
C PRO A 158 -22.04 11.99 -8.35
N HIS A 159 -22.09 13.30 -8.11
CA HIS A 159 -22.34 14.33 -9.12
C HIS A 159 -21.10 14.69 -9.95
N ILE A 160 -19.90 14.22 -9.57
CA ILE A 160 -18.66 14.50 -10.29
C ILE A 160 -18.30 13.28 -11.15
N PRO A 161 -18.43 13.35 -12.49
CA PRO A 161 -18.07 12.24 -13.36
C PRO A 161 -16.57 11.95 -13.28
N GLN A 162 -16.17 10.68 -13.49
CA GLN A 162 -14.78 10.24 -13.33
C GLN A 162 -13.77 11.04 -14.18
N LYS A 163 -14.18 11.56 -15.35
CA LYS A 163 -13.35 12.42 -16.21
C LYS A 163 -13.04 13.80 -15.59
N GLN A 164 -13.71 14.17 -14.52
CA GLN A 164 -13.45 15.37 -13.71
C GLN A 164 -12.71 15.02 -12.39
N PHE A 165 -12.10 13.83 -12.33
CA PHE A 165 -11.16 13.40 -11.28
C PHE A 165 -11.71 13.50 -9.85
N PRO A 166 -12.82 12.83 -9.51
CA PRO A 166 -13.42 12.91 -8.18
C PRO A 166 -12.48 12.45 -7.07
N ALA A 167 -11.64 11.42 -7.27
CA ALA A 167 -10.67 11.02 -6.24
C ALA A 167 -9.57 12.07 -6.03
N GLN A 168 -9.07 12.69 -7.10
CA GLN A 168 -8.09 13.78 -7.01
C GLN A 168 -8.71 15.02 -6.33
N THR A 169 -9.97 15.31 -6.65
CA THR A 169 -10.76 16.39 -6.05
C THR A 169 -10.91 16.15 -4.55
N LEU A 170 -11.38 14.97 -4.16
CA LEU A 170 -11.58 14.62 -2.76
C LEU A 170 -10.28 14.67 -1.96
N ALA A 171 -9.17 14.17 -2.50
CA ALA A 171 -7.88 14.26 -1.84
C ALA A 171 -7.44 15.73 -1.59
N ALA A 172 -7.73 16.63 -2.54
CA ALA A 172 -7.44 18.06 -2.40
C ALA A 172 -8.36 18.74 -1.37
N GLU A 173 -9.64 18.38 -1.33
CA GLU A 173 -10.61 18.92 -0.36
C GLU A 173 -10.29 18.47 1.07
N ILE A 174 -9.90 17.21 1.29
CA ILE A 174 -9.45 16.72 2.60
C ILE A 174 -8.21 17.50 3.09
N TYR A 175 -7.27 17.78 2.20
CA TYR A 175 -6.09 18.58 2.53
C TYR A 175 -6.46 20.03 2.85
N ALA A 176 -7.34 20.64 2.06
CA ALA A 176 -7.77 22.03 2.27
C ALA A 176 -8.57 22.21 3.57
N GLU A 177 -9.37 21.21 3.95
CA GLU A 177 -10.19 21.25 5.17
C GLU A 177 -9.34 21.13 6.45
N GLY A 178 -8.44 20.15 6.50
CA GLY A 178 -7.76 19.79 7.76
C GLY A 178 -6.27 19.52 7.66
N GLY A 179 -5.61 19.91 6.56
CA GLY A 179 -4.17 19.66 6.37
C GLY A 179 -3.80 18.18 6.23
N VAL A 180 -4.78 17.28 6.10
CA VAL A 180 -4.54 15.84 6.00
C VAL A 180 -4.23 15.48 4.55
N ARG A 181 -2.98 15.07 4.30
CA ARG A 181 -2.58 14.63 2.95
C ARG A 181 -2.92 13.16 2.73
N THR A 182 -3.76 12.90 1.75
CA THR A 182 -4.14 11.56 1.27
C THR A 182 -3.59 11.31 -0.14
N MET A 183 -3.81 10.12 -0.70
CA MET A 183 -3.34 9.78 -2.05
C MET A 183 -4.50 9.39 -2.96
N GLU A 184 -4.59 10.04 -4.12
CA GLU A 184 -5.47 9.61 -5.21
C GLU A 184 -5.06 8.21 -5.69
N ARG A 185 -6.02 7.30 -5.81
CA ARG A 185 -5.89 5.94 -6.38
C ARG A 185 -7.08 5.67 -7.29
N GLY A 186 -7.16 6.45 -8.36
CA GLY A 186 -8.20 6.37 -9.37
C GLY A 186 -7.65 6.63 -10.76
N ILE A 187 -8.46 7.28 -11.60
CA ILE A 187 -8.13 7.53 -13.01
C ILE A 187 -6.81 8.28 -13.21
N VAL A 188 -6.40 9.17 -12.30
CA VAL A 188 -5.13 9.92 -12.48
C VAL A 188 -3.95 8.96 -12.42
N SER A 189 -4.03 8.00 -11.51
CA SER A 189 -3.00 7.00 -11.23
C SER A 189 -3.05 5.76 -12.10
N GLY A 190 -4.24 5.33 -12.52
CA GLY A 190 -4.44 4.05 -13.18
C GLY A 190 -4.65 4.11 -14.70
N GLN A 191 -4.95 5.28 -15.27
CA GLN A 191 -5.09 5.42 -16.72
C GLN A 191 -3.73 5.61 -17.38
N HIS A 192 -3.45 4.76 -18.36
CA HIS A 192 -2.27 4.87 -19.23
C HIS A 192 -2.72 5.34 -20.63
N GLY A 193 -2.05 6.35 -21.17
CA GLY A 193 -2.42 6.92 -22.47
C GLY A 193 -3.81 7.55 -22.47
N LYS A 194 -4.58 7.29 -23.55
CA LYS A 194 -5.93 7.84 -23.76
C LYS A 194 -7.06 6.83 -23.55
N GLU A 195 -6.72 5.59 -23.20
CA GLU A 195 -7.70 4.51 -23.05
C GLU A 195 -8.71 4.82 -21.94
N PRO A 196 -10.00 4.51 -22.10
CA PRO A 196 -10.98 4.66 -21.03
C PRO A 196 -10.56 3.89 -19.77
N TYR A 197 -10.70 4.53 -18.61
CA TYR A 197 -10.38 3.91 -17.33
C TYR A 197 -11.66 3.47 -16.61
N TYR A 198 -11.82 2.16 -16.42
CA TYR A 198 -12.96 1.54 -15.76
C TYR A 198 -12.64 1.02 -14.35
N GLY A 199 -11.43 1.33 -13.83
CA GLY A 199 -10.99 0.87 -12.53
C GLY A 199 -11.68 1.59 -11.36
N LEU A 200 -11.28 1.17 -10.15
CA LEU A 200 -11.72 1.78 -8.89
C LEU A 200 -11.30 3.24 -8.83
N GLU A 201 -12.10 4.07 -8.17
CA GLU A 201 -11.87 5.51 -8.03
C GLU A 201 -11.82 5.84 -6.53
N LEU A 202 -10.62 5.76 -5.96
CA LEU A 202 -10.44 5.74 -4.51
C LEU A 202 -9.54 6.87 -4.02
N VAL A 203 -9.79 7.34 -2.80
CA VAL A 203 -8.80 8.09 -2.02
C VAL A 203 -8.23 7.17 -0.95
N ARG A 204 -6.92 6.95 -0.99
CA ARG A 204 -6.21 6.10 -0.04
C ARG A 204 -5.70 6.93 1.14
N VAL A 205 -6.30 6.71 2.30
CA VAL A 205 -5.82 7.21 3.60
C VAL A 205 -4.81 6.20 4.13
N THR A 206 -3.53 6.44 3.85
CA THR A 206 -2.44 5.48 4.13
C THR A 206 -1.83 5.77 5.48
N LEU A 207 -1.70 4.76 6.34
CA LEU A 207 -1.12 4.95 7.68
C LEU A 207 0.36 4.55 7.69
N PRO A 208 1.29 5.44 8.08
CA PRO A 208 2.64 5.03 8.46
C PRO A 208 2.61 4.21 9.77
N ARG A 209 3.52 3.25 9.90
CA ARG A 209 3.62 2.38 11.07
C ARG A 209 4.29 3.12 12.23
N ARG A 210 3.72 3.04 13.44
CA ARG A 210 4.26 3.61 14.69
C ARG A 210 4.46 5.14 14.70
N VAL A 211 3.67 5.89 13.93
CA VAL A 211 3.79 7.37 13.87
C VAL A 211 2.57 8.07 14.46
N TYR A 212 1.36 7.54 14.23
CA TYR A 212 0.12 8.18 14.65
C TYR A 212 -0.57 7.40 15.76
N GLU A 213 -1.38 8.12 16.52
CA GLU A 213 -2.18 7.61 17.64
C GLU A 213 -3.65 7.64 17.25
N THR A 214 -4.50 6.99 18.05
CA THR A 214 -5.94 6.96 17.85
C THR A 214 -6.57 8.36 17.76
N ALA A 215 -6.05 9.34 18.51
CA ALA A 215 -6.51 10.74 18.43
C ALA A 215 -6.24 11.36 17.04
N HIS A 216 -5.06 11.13 16.46
CA HIS A 216 -4.76 11.56 15.09
C HIS A 216 -5.72 10.91 14.08
N LEU A 217 -6.05 9.64 14.25
CA LEU A 217 -7.01 8.94 13.38
C LEU A 217 -8.44 9.45 13.56
N ALA A 218 -8.82 9.80 14.78
CA ALA A 218 -10.11 10.41 15.08
C ALA A 218 -10.26 11.76 14.36
N TYR A 219 -9.22 12.59 14.44
CA TYR A 219 -9.13 13.87 13.72
C TYR A 219 -9.25 13.67 12.20
N VAL A 220 -8.50 12.71 11.63
CA VAL A 220 -8.62 12.39 10.19
C VAL A 220 -10.05 12.03 9.80
N ALA A 221 -10.75 11.24 10.62
CA ALA A 221 -12.14 10.89 10.35
C ALA A 221 -13.08 12.10 10.42
N GLU A 222 -12.86 13.02 11.37
CA GLU A 222 -13.62 14.28 11.49
C GLU A 222 -13.42 15.19 10.28
N VAL A 223 -12.18 15.37 9.82
CA VAL A 223 -11.88 16.15 8.62
C VAL A 223 -12.60 15.57 7.40
N ILE A 224 -12.56 14.25 7.21
CA ILE A 224 -13.24 13.61 6.09
C ILE A 224 -14.76 13.76 6.22
N ALA A 225 -15.31 13.71 7.44
CA ALA A 225 -16.74 13.93 7.68
C ALA A 225 -17.18 15.37 7.36
N GLN A 226 -16.41 16.38 7.74
CA GLN A 226 -16.69 17.78 7.38
C GLN A 226 -16.72 17.98 5.86
N VAL A 227 -15.76 17.38 5.14
CA VAL A 227 -15.79 17.37 3.67
C VAL A 227 -17.02 16.63 3.14
N TYR A 228 -17.43 15.54 3.80
CA TYR A 228 -18.61 14.76 3.42
C TYR A 228 -19.90 15.58 3.60
N GLU A 229 -20.04 16.37 4.66
CA GLU A 229 -21.21 17.23 4.90
C GLU A 229 -21.44 18.22 3.75
N ARG A 230 -20.37 18.85 3.25
CA ARG A 230 -20.43 19.81 2.14
C ARG A 230 -20.25 19.21 0.74
N ARG A 231 -20.29 17.87 0.61
CA ARG A 231 -19.94 17.13 -0.62
C ARG A 231 -20.66 17.60 -1.88
N HIS A 232 -21.93 17.99 -1.76
CA HIS A 232 -22.75 18.39 -2.90
C HIS A 232 -22.32 19.73 -3.54
N ALA A 233 -21.60 20.58 -2.80
CA ALA A 233 -21.07 21.85 -3.31
C ALA A 233 -19.69 21.70 -3.98
N ILE A 234 -19.04 20.55 -3.82
CA ILE A 234 -17.68 20.31 -4.35
C ILE A 234 -17.75 20.15 -5.87
N ARG A 235 -16.83 20.82 -6.57
CA ARG A 235 -16.71 20.77 -8.03
C ARG A 235 -15.50 19.93 -8.43
N GLY A 236 -15.60 19.30 -9.60
CA GLY A 236 -14.52 18.51 -10.15
C GLY A 236 -13.30 19.34 -10.56
N LEU A 237 -12.28 18.64 -11.01
CA LEU A 237 -11.04 19.21 -11.49
C LEU A 237 -10.90 19.09 -13.01
N ARG A 238 -10.15 20.01 -13.59
CA ARG A 238 -9.60 19.89 -14.95
C ARG A 238 -8.08 19.79 -14.86
N MET A 239 -7.49 18.79 -15.50
CA MET A 239 -6.04 18.65 -15.62
C MET A 239 -5.49 19.75 -16.55
N THR A 240 -4.50 20.48 -16.08
CA THR A 240 -3.84 21.59 -16.82
C THR A 240 -2.45 21.23 -17.31
N TYR A 241 -1.84 20.20 -16.72
CA TYR A 241 -0.55 19.66 -17.11
C TYR A 241 -0.49 18.18 -16.76
N ALA A 242 0.14 17.38 -17.63
CA ALA A 242 0.48 15.98 -17.37
C ALA A 242 1.84 15.65 -18.00
N PRO A 243 2.77 15.01 -17.26
CA PRO A 243 3.97 14.45 -17.87
C PRO A 243 3.60 13.24 -18.76
N LYS A 244 4.55 12.80 -19.60
CA LYS A 244 4.38 11.64 -20.49
C LYS A 244 4.15 10.35 -19.70
N ASP A 245 4.96 10.15 -18.66
CA ASP A 245 4.94 8.95 -17.82
C ASP A 245 4.59 9.31 -16.37
N LEU A 246 3.95 8.37 -15.68
CA LEU A 246 3.64 8.44 -14.24
C LEU A 246 2.96 9.76 -13.82
N ARG A 247 1.94 10.18 -14.59
CA ARG A 247 1.30 11.49 -14.44
C ARG A 247 0.78 11.81 -13.04
N PHE A 248 0.42 10.83 -12.23
CA PHE A 248 -0.04 11.04 -10.86
C PHE A 248 1.00 11.69 -9.93
N PHE A 249 2.29 11.67 -10.27
CA PHE A 249 3.30 12.36 -9.47
C PHE A 249 3.40 13.86 -9.74
N GLN A 250 3.14 14.30 -10.98
CA GLN A 250 3.48 15.68 -11.40
C GLN A 250 2.34 16.40 -12.12
N ALA A 251 1.20 15.74 -12.37
CA ALA A 251 0.06 16.39 -12.98
C ALA A 251 -0.42 17.59 -12.16
N ARG A 252 -0.87 18.64 -12.86
CA ARG A 252 -1.45 19.83 -12.24
C ARG A 252 -2.89 19.97 -12.66
N PHE A 253 -3.69 20.59 -11.79
CA PHE A 253 -5.14 20.69 -11.94
C PHE A 253 -5.62 22.10 -11.61
N LYS A 254 -6.82 22.44 -12.10
CA LYS A 254 -7.56 23.65 -11.75
C LYS A 254 -9.00 23.26 -11.40
N ARG A 255 -9.59 23.93 -10.40
CA ARG A 255 -11.02 23.80 -10.07
C ARG A 255 -11.89 24.21 -11.26
N MET A 256 -12.97 23.46 -11.48
CA MET A 256 -14.05 23.79 -12.42
C MET A 256 -15.13 24.65 -11.76
#